data_AF-A0AAI9W3R0-F1
#
_entry.id   AF-A0AAI9W3R0-F1
#
_cell.length_a   1.000
_cell.length_b   1.000
_cell.length_c   1.000
_cell.angle_alpha   90.00
_cell.angle_beta   90.00
_cell.angle_gamma   90.00
#
_symmetry.space_group_name_H-M   'P 1'
#
loop_
_entity.id
_entity.type
_entity.pdbx_description
1 polymer ?
#
loop_
_entity_poly.entity_id
_entity_poly.type
_entity_poly.pdbx_seq_one_letter_code
_entity_poly.pdbx_strand_id
1 'polypeptide(L)'
;VRAAILRASGDRLNAARAYKDAAMKLRLDFERSALVLRKSLIEFAHAAGWREAVSLVDAHPALSSSVTKRFKLYLRTCKRYEDSDTSAASTGLIEFAAQEEEDSRNGALGSIRDRRVEVLEGLYRYPDEHGLPPDPFQGRVRAALQEVRTSKASRQTDLERRFMIEMRGKKDPREITILAMEVADTDPINGLRMLEKAINSGDLDAKQSSTLKKSQRALFVSHSGTIPVKQRRSLRNLSLKPLIMVDTNILIEALKDDLLKELSADSLGSLNWTVERAFHWMLRRRAGEGRILLHIPPAARGEFMHRVKNPDSVLRMFSDTYIDKAIWSEMVNDAFLMQRVESICQAFDSWSQPIRVSGEEIDLEDFLLGHREVFQQVDEQKRRGGKTPMRTSIRGEDIYPEKGDRDIMLDAAALASTSISDVGSVLVATRDSDFRLVSRALEEEYGFGVVGDAQQLNDRVL
;
A
#
# COMPACT_ATOMS: atom_id res chain seq x y z
N VAL A 1 -21.43 -11.23 3.25
CA VAL A 1 -21.84 -11.61 4.62
C VAL A 1 -21.31 -12.98 5.02
N ARG A 2 -21.74 -14.09 4.39
CA ARG A 2 -21.24 -15.45 4.72
C ARG A 2 -19.72 -15.57 4.85
N ALA A 3 -18.96 -15.07 3.87
CA ALA A 3 -17.50 -15.11 3.91
C ALA A 3 -16.90 -14.37 5.12
N ALA A 4 -17.50 -13.25 5.54
CA ALA A 4 -17.04 -12.50 6.71
C ALA A 4 -17.31 -13.27 8.02
N ILE A 5 -18.44 -13.97 8.11
CA ILE A 5 -18.78 -14.82 9.27
C ILE A 5 -17.77 -15.97 9.39
N LEU A 6 -17.49 -16.66 8.29
CA LEU A 6 -16.51 -17.77 8.25
C LEU A 6 -15.10 -17.30 8.62
N ARG A 7 -14.70 -16.13 8.14
CA ARG A 7 -13.43 -15.50 8.52
C ARG A 7 -13.36 -15.21 10.01
N ALA A 8 -14.44 -14.66 10.58
CA ALA A 8 -14.52 -14.36 12.01
C ALA A 8 -14.49 -15.62 12.89
N SER A 9 -15.00 -16.75 12.40
CA SER A 9 -14.93 -18.04 13.08
C SER A 9 -13.59 -18.78 12.88
N GLY A 10 -12.61 -18.17 12.19
CA GLY A 10 -11.30 -18.77 11.91
C GLY A 10 -11.28 -19.75 10.72
N ASP A 11 -12.43 -19.98 10.07
CA ASP A 11 -12.54 -20.88 8.90
C ASP A 11 -12.18 -20.11 7.62
N ARG A 12 -10.89 -19.79 7.49
CA ARG A 12 -10.36 -18.98 6.39
C ARG A 12 -10.49 -19.67 5.03
N LEU A 13 -10.39 -20.99 4.97
CA LEU A 13 -10.49 -21.73 3.71
C LEU A 13 -11.90 -21.65 3.12
N ASN A 14 -12.93 -21.89 3.93
CA ASN A 14 -14.31 -21.74 3.46
C ASN A 14 -14.71 -20.27 3.27
N ALA A 15 -14.12 -19.34 4.03
CA ALA A 15 -14.26 -17.92 3.74
C ALA A 15 -13.72 -17.56 2.34
N ALA A 16 -12.54 -18.09 1.97
CA ALA A 16 -11.93 -17.88 0.66
C ALA A 16 -12.81 -18.38 -0.48
N ARG A 17 -13.39 -19.59 -0.35
CA ARG A 17 -14.35 -20.15 -1.31
C ARG A 17 -15.63 -19.32 -1.40
N ALA A 18 -16.17 -18.88 -0.26
CA ALA A 18 -17.36 -18.04 -0.23
C ALA A 18 -17.12 -16.65 -0.87
N TYR A 19 -15.92 -16.07 -0.73
CA TYR A 19 -15.55 -14.86 -1.47
C TYR A 19 -15.46 -15.13 -2.98
N LYS A 20 -14.83 -16.23 -3.40
CA LYS A 20 -14.76 -16.62 -4.82
C LYS A 20 -16.17 -16.73 -5.43
N ASP A 21 -17.08 -17.44 -4.76
CA ASP A 21 -18.47 -17.58 -5.21
C ASP A 21 -19.20 -16.24 -5.28
N ALA A 22 -18.96 -15.35 -4.32
CA ALA A 22 -19.53 -14.01 -4.32
C ALA A 22 -19.02 -13.17 -5.50
N ALA A 23 -17.72 -13.25 -5.83
CA ALA A 23 -17.16 -12.55 -6.98
C ALA A 23 -17.77 -13.03 -8.30
N MET A 24 -17.99 -14.34 -8.45
CA MET A 24 -18.63 -14.91 -9.65
C MET A 24 -20.04 -14.36 -9.89
N LYS A 25 -20.77 -14.02 -8.81
CA LYS A 25 -22.08 -13.36 -8.90
C LYS A 25 -21.99 -11.89 -9.28
N LEU A 26 -20.85 -11.25 -9.05
CA LEU A 26 -20.56 -9.85 -9.38
C LEU A 26 -19.88 -9.69 -10.74
N ARG A 27 -19.78 -10.74 -11.57
CA ARG A 27 -19.04 -10.74 -12.85
C ARG A 27 -19.40 -9.63 -13.84
N LEU A 28 -20.57 -9.00 -13.71
CA LEU A 28 -20.99 -7.87 -14.55
C LEU A 28 -20.34 -6.55 -14.12
N ASP A 29 -19.90 -6.45 -12.87
CA ASP A 29 -19.14 -5.34 -12.31
C ASP A 29 -17.71 -5.83 -12.05
N PHE A 30 -16.84 -5.63 -13.04
CA PHE A 30 -15.48 -6.15 -13.00
C PHE A 30 -14.70 -5.60 -11.79
N GLU A 31 -14.79 -4.30 -11.51
CA GLU A 31 -14.13 -3.68 -10.35
C GLU A 31 -14.53 -4.37 -9.04
N ARG A 32 -15.84 -4.52 -8.78
CA ARG A 32 -16.31 -5.19 -7.57
C ARG A 32 -15.93 -6.66 -7.54
N SER A 33 -16.04 -7.35 -8.67
CA SER A 33 -15.65 -8.75 -8.79
C SER A 33 -14.16 -8.94 -8.48
N ALA A 34 -13.28 -8.14 -9.08
CA ALA A 34 -11.83 -8.20 -8.91
C ALA A 34 -11.42 -7.92 -7.46
N LEU A 35 -12.02 -6.92 -6.80
CA LEU A 35 -11.77 -6.64 -5.39
C LEU A 35 -12.18 -7.81 -4.48
N VAL A 36 -13.28 -8.51 -4.80
CA VAL A 36 -13.73 -9.68 -4.03
C VAL A 36 -12.89 -10.92 -4.34
N LEU A 37 -12.47 -11.14 -5.59
CA LEU A 37 -11.53 -12.19 -5.97
C LEU A 37 -10.19 -12.04 -5.24
N ARG A 38 -9.70 -10.80 -5.10
CA ARG A 38 -8.49 -10.52 -4.33
C ARG A 38 -8.64 -10.88 -2.86
N LYS A 39 -9.79 -10.61 -2.25
CA LYS A 39 -10.09 -11.06 -0.87
C LYS A 39 -10.08 -12.59 -0.78
N SER A 40 -10.67 -13.27 -1.75
CA SER A 40 -10.61 -14.74 -1.84
C SER A 40 -9.16 -15.24 -1.91
N LEU A 41 -8.34 -14.64 -2.77
CA LEU A 41 -6.93 -15.02 -2.92
C LEU A 41 -6.12 -14.84 -1.64
N ILE A 42 -6.31 -13.71 -0.93
CA ILE A 42 -5.66 -13.44 0.35
C ILE A 42 -6.05 -14.48 1.40
N GLU A 43 -7.34 -14.80 1.51
CA GLU A 43 -7.80 -15.81 2.48
C GLU A 43 -7.31 -17.22 2.13
N PHE A 44 -7.22 -17.59 0.84
CA PHE A 44 -6.59 -18.85 0.43
C PHE A 44 -5.12 -18.90 0.87
N ALA A 45 -4.37 -17.81 0.70
CA ALA A 45 -2.97 -17.74 1.10
C ALA A 45 -2.81 -17.89 2.63
N HIS A 46 -3.66 -17.21 3.43
CA HIS A 46 -3.62 -17.35 4.88
C HIS A 46 -4.09 -18.72 5.39
N ALA A 47 -4.90 -19.44 4.62
CA ALA A 47 -5.40 -20.77 4.95
C ALA A 47 -4.50 -21.91 4.45
N ALA A 48 -3.35 -21.59 3.86
CA ALA A 48 -2.48 -22.56 3.18
C ALA A 48 -3.17 -23.35 2.04
N GLY A 49 -4.18 -22.76 1.40
CA GLY A 49 -4.88 -23.32 0.25
C GLY A 49 -4.14 -23.06 -1.07
N TRP A 50 -2.88 -23.51 -1.18
CA TRP A 50 -1.96 -23.13 -2.27
C TRP A 50 -2.47 -23.54 -3.65
N ARG A 51 -2.98 -24.76 -3.78
CA ARG A 51 -3.54 -25.28 -5.04
C ARG A 51 -4.69 -24.40 -5.56
N GLU A 52 -5.61 -24.03 -4.67
CA GLU A 52 -6.77 -23.19 -5.01
C GLU A 52 -6.35 -21.74 -5.29
N ALA A 53 -5.40 -21.19 -4.53
CA ALA A 53 -4.84 -19.86 -4.76
C ALA A 53 -4.18 -19.75 -6.14
N VAL A 54 -3.31 -20.69 -6.50
CA VAL A 54 -2.62 -20.71 -7.81
C VAL A 54 -3.62 -20.91 -8.93
N SER A 55 -4.58 -21.83 -8.78
CA SER A 55 -5.65 -22.02 -9.78
C SER A 55 -6.49 -20.76 -9.98
N LEU A 56 -6.75 -19.99 -8.93
CA LEU A 56 -7.49 -18.73 -9.03
C LEU A 56 -6.74 -17.67 -9.84
N VAL A 57 -5.43 -17.53 -9.59
CA VAL A 57 -4.53 -16.63 -10.32
C VAL A 57 -4.44 -17.02 -11.80
N ASP A 58 -4.21 -18.31 -12.08
CA ASP A 58 -4.04 -18.78 -13.45
C ASP A 58 -5.34 -18.70 -14.26
N ALA A 59 -6.51 -18.82 -13.62
CA ALA A 59 -7.81 -18.73 -14.28
C ALA A 59 -8.29 -17.29 -14.57
N HIS A 60 -7.68 -16.27 -13.96
CA HIS A 60 -8.13 -14.87 -14.08
C HIS A 60 -6.95 -13.94 -14.40
N PRO A 61 -6.64 -13.69 -15.70
CA PRO A 61 -5.49 -12.88 -16.11
C PRO A 61 -5.46 -11.49 -15.46
N ALA A 62 -6.59 -10.78 -15.43
CA ALA A 62 -6.69 -9.48 -14.75
C ALA A 62 -6.40 -9.55 -13.23
N LEU A 63 -6.80 -10.63 -12.54
CA LEU A 63 -6.42 -10.83 -11.14
C LEU A 63 -4.92 -11.10 -11.02
N SER A 64 -4.36 -11.95 -11.90
CA SER A 64 -2.92 -12.25 -11.95
C SER A 64 -2.06 -11.01 -12.19
N SER A 65 -2.52 -10.12 -13.07
CA SER A 65 -1.90 -8.84 -13.37
C SER A 65 -1.99 -7.88 -12.18
N SER A 66 -3.11 -7.85 -11.44
CA SER A 66 -3.27 -7.00 -10.23
C SER A 66 -2.45 -7.41 -8.99
N VAL A 67 -1.80 -8.57 -9.04
CA VAL A 67 -1.10 -9.20 -7.92
C VAL A 67 0.41 -9.19 -8.18
N THR A 68 1.18 -8.93 -7.12
CA THR A 68 2.62 -8.67 -7.22
C THR A 68 3.42 -9.90 -7.62
N LYS A 69 4.59 -9.69 -8.24
CA LYS A 69 5.49 -10.77 -8.64
C LYS A 69 5.92 -11.62 -7.43
N ARG A 70 6.24 -10.97 -6.30
CA ARG A 70 6.64 -11.62 -5.04
C ARG A 70 5.52 -12.47 -4.44
N PHE A 71 4.27 -11.98 -4.46
CA PHE A 71 3.15 -12.78 -3.97
C PHE A 71 2.88 -14.00 -4.85
N LYS A 72 2.96 -13.85 -6.18
CA LYS A 72 2.85 -14.98 -7.13
C LYS A 72 3.95 -16.01 -6.90
N LEU A 73 5.19 -15.55 -6.66
CA LEU A 73 6.31 -16.40 -6.30
C LEU A 73 6.04 -17.16 -4.99
N TYR A 74 5.59 -16.46 -3.95
CA TYR A 74 5.19 -17.05 -2.67
C TYR A 74 4.21 -18.20 -2.83
N LEU A 75 3.09 -17.96 -3.53
CA LEU A 75 2.06 -18.97 -3.77
C LEU A 75 2.59 -20.17 -4.57
N ARG A 76 3.34 -19.92 -5.63
CA ARG A 76 3.88 -20.97 -6.51
C ARG A 76 4.94 -21.82 -5.81
N THR A 77 5.82 -21.21 -5.01
CA THR A 77 6.80 -21.93 -4.20
C THR A 77 6.12 -22.82 -3.16
N CYS A 78 5.07 -22.32 -2.48
CA CYS A 78 4.32 -23.13 -1.51
C CYS A 78 3.56 -24.29 -2.18
N LYS A 79 2.92 -24.04 -3.33
CA LYS A 79 2.26 -25.10 -4.11
C LYS A 79 3.26 -26.17 -4.56
N ARG A 80 4.41 -25.78 -5.14
CA ARG A 80 5.45 -26.73 -5.57
C ARG A 80 5.95 -27.60 -4.41
N TYR A 81 6.09 -27.02 -3.22
CA TYR A 81 6.41 -27.78 -2.03
C TYR A 81 5.31 -28.80 -1.65
N GLU A 82 4.03 -28.41 -1.72
CA GLU A 82 2.88 -29.31 -1.51
C GLU A 82 2.89 -30.47 -2.53
N ASP A 83 3.26 -30.19 -3.77
CA ASP A 83 3.40 -31.16 -4.86
C ASP A 83 4.71 -32.00 -4.77
N SER A 84 5.47 -31.89 -3.67
CA SER A 84 6.77 -32.55 -3.42
C SER A 84 7.92 -32.17 -4.37
N ASP A 85 7.76 -31.12 -5.17
CA ASP A 85 8.78 -30.59 -6.09
C ASP A 85 9.65 -29.51 -5.41
N THR A 86 10.39 -29.94 -4.39
CA THR A 86 11.18 -29.03 -3.55
C THR A 86 12.41 -28.44 -4.24
N SER A 87 12.94 -29.13 -5.26
CA SER A 87 14.04 -28.64 -6.08
C SER A 87 13.58 -27.49 -6.95
N ALA A 88 12.51 -27.66 -7.75
CA ALA A 88 12.01 -26.59 -8.59
C ALA A 88 11.47 -25.40 -7.78
N ALA A 89 10.98 -25.64 -6.55
CA ALA A 89 10.63 -24.57 -5.63
C ALA A 89 11.84 -23.68 -5.26
N SER A 90 13.02 -24.28 -5.09
CA SER A 90 14.26 -23.57 -4.73
C SER A 90 14.89 -22.91 -5.96
N THR A 91 14.95 -23.62 -7.10
CA THR A 91 15.43 -23.09 -8.38
C THR A 91 14.62 -21.87 -8.82
N GLY A 92 13.29 -21.90 -8.70
CA GLY A 92 12.45 -20.74 -9.04
C GLY A 92 12.70 -19.50 -8.18
N LEU A 93 13.14 -19.65 -6.93
CA LEU A 93 13.55 -18.52 -6.09
C LEU A 93 14.89 -17.93 -6.55
N ILE A 94 15.82 -18.78 -6.98
CA ILE A 94 17.13 -18.37 -7.50
C ILE A 94 16.96 -17.66 -8.85
N GLU A 95 16.13 -18.20 -9.75
CA GLU A 95 15.79 -17.59 -11.03
C GLU A 95 15.15 -16.22 -10.84
N PHE A 96 14.18 -16.11 -9.93
CA PHE A 96 13.58 -14.83 -9.58
C PHE A 96 14.62 -13.82 -9.07
N ALA A 97 15.51 -14.25 -8.18
CA ALA A 97 16.57 -13.39 -7.66
C ALA A 97 17.58 -12.97 -8.75
N ALA A 98 17.83 -13.82 -9.74
CA ALA A 98 18.67 -13.50 -10.90
C ALA A 98 17.98 -12.50 -11.84
N GLN A 99 16.67 -12.59 -12.02
CA GLN A 99 15.92 -11.63 -12.84
C GLN A 99 15.88 -10.23 -12.20
N GLU A 100 15.58 -10.15 -10.90
CA GLU A 100 15.57 -8.87 -10.17
C GLU A 100 16.96 -8.22 -10.10
N GLU A 101 18.02 -9.04 -10.14
CA GLU A 101 19.39 -8.56 -10.31
C GLU A 101 19.59 -7.89 -11.66
N GLU A 102 19.12 -8.49 -12.76
CA GLU A 102 19.22 -7.92 -14.11
C GLU A 102 18.45 -6.60 -14.24
N ASP A 103 17.24 -6.53 -13.69
CA ASP A 103 16.40 -5.33 -13.71
C ASP A 103 17.03 -4.16 -12.91
N SER A 104 17.84 -4.46 -11.88
CA SER A 104 18.54 -3.46 -11.05
C SER A 104 19.86 -2.95 -11.65
N ARG A 105 20.29 -3.42 -12.84
CA ARG A 105 21.62 -3.13 -13.42
C ARG A 105 21.84 -1.68 -13.87
N ASN A 106 20.83 -0.83 -13.88
CA ASN A 106 20.94 0.58 -14.26
C ASN A 106 21.62 1.45 -13.16
N GLY A 107 22.81 1.06 -12.67
CA GLY A 107 23.71 1.98 -11.95
C GLY A 107 24.47 1.48 -10.72
N ALA A 108 24.29 0.25 -10.22
CA ALA A 108 24.89 -0.18 -8.95
C ALA A 108 26.28 -0.85 -9.08
N LEU A 109 27.30 -0.33 -8.38
CA LEU A 109 28.57 -1.02 -8.11
C LEU A 109 28.37 -2.03 -6.97
N GLY A 110 28.26 -3.32 -7.30
CA GLY A 110 28.23 -4.42 -6.32
C GLY A 110 28.50 -5.77 -6.98
N SER A 111 28.96 -6.76 -6.23
CA SER A 111 29.09 -8.13 -6.75
C SER A 111 27.70 -8.67 -7.07
N ILE A 112 27.52 -9.21 -8.29
CA ILE A 112 26.31 -9.90 -8.78
C ILE A 112 25.71 -10.84 -7.72
N ARG A 113 26.59 -11.55 -7.00
CA ARG A 113 26.20 -12.49 -5.97
C ARG A 113 25.61 -11.83 -4.73
N ASP A 114 26.16 -10.70 -4.31
CA ASP A 114 25.71 -9.99 -3.10
C ASP A 114 24.30 -9.45 -3.31
N ARG A 115 23.98 -9.00 -4.54
CA ARG A 115 22.62 -8.57 -4.89
C ARG A 115 21.61 -9.71 -4.87
N ARG A 116 21.95 -10.88 -5.41
CA ARG A 116 21.07 -12.07 -5.33
C ARG A 116 20.78 -12.47 -3.89
N VAL A 117 21.80 -12.41 -3.03
CA VAL A 117 21.66 -12.68 -1.60
C VAL A 117 20.71 -11.67 -0.96
N GLU A 118 20.86 -10.38 -1.25
CA GLU A 118 19.97 -9.32 -0.76
C GLU A 118 18.51 -9.54 -1.19
N VAL A 119 18.26 -9.91 -2.45
CA VAL A 119 16.91 -10.23 -2.95
C VAL A 119 16.32 -11.41 -2.20
N LEU A 120 17.07 -12.50 -2.03
CA LEU A 120 16.63 -13.68 -1.29
C LEU A 120 16.39 -13.38 0.20
N GLU A 121 17.21 -12.56 0.84
CA GLU A 121 16.99 -12.07 2.21
C GLU A 121 15.72 -11.20 2.32
N GLY A 122 15.45 -10.39 1.29
CA GLY A 122 14.16 -9.70 1.11
C GLY A 122 13.00 -10.68 1.09
N LEU A 123 13.07 -11.73 0.25
CA LEU A 123 12.04 -12.76 0.17
C LEU A 123 11.85 -13.50 1.50
N TYR A 124 12.92 -13.77 2.24
CA TYR A 124 12.83 -14.46 3.54
C TYR A 124 11.86 -13.74 4.51
N ARG A 125 11.85 -12.40 4.48
CA ARG A 125 11.00 -11.55 5.33
C ARG A 125 9.58 -11.41 4.84
N TYR A 126 9.30 -11.74 3.58
CA TYR A 126 8.02 -11.50 2.92
C TYR A 126 6.82 -12.07 3.70
N PRO A 127 6.83 -13.33 4.20
CA PRO A 127 5.68 -13.83 4.96
C PRO A 127 5.42 -13.04 6.24
N ASP A 128 6.47 -12.65 6.97
CA ASP A 128 6.36 -11.91 8.23
C ASP A 128 5.83 -10.48 7.99
N GLU A 129 6.29 -9.81 6.93
CA GLU A 129 5.84 -8.47 6.54
C GLU A 129 4.33 -8.42 6.23
N HIS A 130 3.79 -9.54 5.73
CA HIS A 130 2.42 -9.66 5.27
C HIS A 130 1.52 -10.52 6.18
N GLY A 131 2.04 -11.06 7.29
CA GLY A 131 1.30 -11.94 8.20
C GLY A 131 0.86 -13.26 7.55
N LEU A 132 1.60 -13.73 6.54
CA LEU A 132 1.34 -14.98 5.82
C LEU A 132 2.03 -16.17 6.55
N PRO A 133 1.57 -17.41 6.33
CA PRO A 133 2.27 -18.59 6.83
C PRO A 133 3.75 -18.60 6.41
N PRO A 134 4.70 -18.70 7.35
CA PRO A 134 6.12 -18.62 7.04
C PRO A 134 6.63 -19.87 6.31
N ASP A 135 6.21 -21.05 6.74
CA ASP A 135 6.55 -22.32 6.12
C ASP A 135 5.45 -22.78 5.15
N PRO A 136 5.81 -23.40 4.01
CA PRO A 136 7.16 -23.87 3.65
C PRO A 136 8.08 -22.82 3.01
N PHE A 137 7.60 -21.61 2.75
CA PHE A 137 8.29 -20.60 1.96
C PHE A 137 9.67 -20.21 2.53
N GLN A 138 9.73 -19.79 3.80
CA GLN A 138 10.97 -19.40 4.46
C GLN A 138 12.00 -20.55 4.46
N GLY A 139 11.55 -21.78 4.67
CA GLY A 139 12.40 -22.97 4.57
C GLY A 139 13.03 -23.12 3.18
N ARG A 140 12.28 -22.85 2.09
CA ARG A 140 12.80 -22.89 0.72
C ARG A 140 13.74 -21.74 0.41
N VAL A 141 13.46 -20.53 0.92
CA VAL A 141 14.37 -19.39 0.78
C VAL A 141 15.71 -19.65 1.48
N ARG A 142 15.72 -20.28 2.66
CA ARG A 142 16.98 -20.70 3.32
C ARG A 142 17.77 -21.69 2.48
N ALA A 143 17.10 -22.64 1.83
CA ALA A 143 17.76 -23.60 0.94
C ALA A 143 18.40 -22.88 -0.27
N ALA A 144 17.67 -21.97 -0.91
CA ALA A 144 18.19 -21.15 -2.01
C ALA A 144 19.38 -20.27 -1.57
N LEU A 145 19.30 -19.65 -0.38
CA LEU A 145 20.40 -18.87 0.19
C LEU A 145 21.65 -19.72 0.43
N GLN A 146 21.47 -20.94 0.96
CA GLN A 146 22.59 -21.86 1.19
C GLN A 146 23.28 -22.22 -0.13
N GLU A 147 22.51 -22.47 -1.18
CA GLU A 147 23.00 -22.78 -2.52
C GLU A 147 23.79 -21.60 -3.10
N VAL A 148 23.23 -20.38 -3.04
CA VAL A 148 23.88 -19.15 -3.52
C VAL A 148 25.10 -18.75 -2.69
N ARG A 149 25.16 -19.04 -1.38
CA ARG A 149 26.25 -18.64 -0.46
C ARG A 149 27.46 -19.58 -0.39
N THR A 150 27.51 -20.65 -1.18
CA THR A 150 28.67 -21.57 -1.27
C THR A 150 29.95 -20.85 -1.78
N SER A 151 30.66 -20.09 -0.91
CA SER A 151 32.09 -19.68 -0.96
C SER A 151 32.50 -18.30 -0.37
N LYS A 152 31.79 -17.72 0.62
CA LYS A 152 32.39 -16.76 1.59
C LYS A 152 31.41 -16.41 2.71
N ALA A 153 31.81 -16.57 3.97
CA ALA A 153 31.08 -16.02 5.12
C ALA A 153 31.40 -14.53 5.23
N SER A 154 30.41 -13.66 5.11
CA SER A 154 30.57 -12.21 5.31
C SER A 154 30.37 -11.84 6.78
N ARG A 155 30.94 -10.72 7.22
CA ARG A 155 30.73 -10.18 8.59
C ARG A 155 29.24 -9.98 8.90
N GLN A 156 28.45 -9.56 7.91
CA GLN A 156 26.99 -9.41 8.05
C GLN A 156 26.31 -10.74 8.37
N THR A 157 26.70 -11.84 7.71
CA THR A 157 26.15 -13.18 8.03
C THR A 157 26.50 -13.66 9.43
N ASP A 158 27.61 -13.19 10.02
CA ASP A 158 27.98 -13.52 11.40
C ASP A 158 27.12 -12.75 12.41
N LEU A 159 26.88 -11.44 12.18
CA LEU A 159 26.01 -10.62 13.03
C LEU A 159 24.57 -11.15 13.03
N GLU A 160 24.04 -11.53 11.87
CA GLU A 160 22.73 -12.16 11.76
C GLU A 160 22.67 -13.50 12.51
N ARG A 161 23.71 -14.32 12.38
CA ARG A 161 23.80 -15.60 13.10
C ARG A 161 23.83 -15.38 14.61
N ARG A 162 24.65 -14.45 15.10
CA ARG A 162 24.73 -14.08 16.51
C ARG A 162 23.39 -13.59 17.03
N PHE A 163 22.69 -12.75 16.25
CA PHE A 163 21.35 -12.30 16.58
C PHE A 163 20.35 -13.45 16.64
N MET A 164 20.37 -14.38 15.69
CA MET A 164 19.50 -15.56 15.71
C MET A 164 19.77 -16.49 16.90
N ILE A 165 21.04 -16.61 17.31
CA ILE A 165 21.40 -17.35 18.53
C ILE A 165 20.86 -16.64 19.76
N GLU A 166 21.05 -15.32 19.87
CA GLU A 166 20.56 -14.53 21.00
C GLU A 166 19.03 -14.57 21.10
N MET A 167 18.34 -14.48 19.96
CA MET A 167 16.88 -14.59 19.86
C MET A 167 16.34 -15.97 20.22
N ARG A 168 17.15 -17.04 20.18
CA ARG A 168 16.78 -18.38 20.65
C ARG A 168 17.18 -18.64 22.09
N GLY A 169 18.10 -17.83 22.63
CA GLY A 169 18.68 -17.98 23.95
C GLY A 169 18.01 -17.07 24.97
N LYS A 170 18.85 -16.24 25.63
CA LYS A 170 18.43 -15.40 26.77
C LYS A 170 17.67 -14.15 26.36
N LYS A 171 17.78 -13.74 25.09
CA LYS A 171 17.20 -12.50 24.55
C LYS A 171 17.62 -11.27 25.37
N ASP A 172 18.90 -11.17 25.72
CA ASP A 172 19.43 -10.04 26.48
C ASP A 172 19.24 -8.73 25.68
N PRO A 173 18.46 -7.75 26.19
CA PRO A 173 18.24 -6.48 25.49
C PRO A 173 19.53 -5.72 25.17
N ARG A 174 20.58 -5.88 25.99
CA ARG A 174 21.86 -5.20 25.76
C ARG A 174 22.55 -5.76 24.53
N GLU A 175 22.68 -7.08 24.44
CA GLU A 175 23.32 -7.72 23.28
C GLU A 175 22.52 -7.53 22.00
N ILE A 176 21.19 -7.61 22.09
CA ILE A 176 20.32 -7.28 20.96
C ILE A 176 20.55 -5.84 20.46
N THR A 177 20.71 -4.89 21.39
CA THR A 177 20.99 -3.49 21.04
C THR A 177 22.37 -3.34 20.38
N ILE A 178 23.41 -3.97 20.93
CA ILE A 178 24.77 -3.93 20.38
C ILE A 178 24.78 -4.49 18.95
N LEU A 179 24.21 -5.67 18.73
CA LEU A 179 24.12 -6.30 17.41
C LEU A 179 23.36 -5.43 16.41
N ALA A 180 22.25 -4.83 16.83
CA ALA A 180 21.49 -3.93 15.97
C ALA A 180 22.27 -2.66 15.60
N MET A 181 23.03 -2.09 16.55
CA MET A 181 23.90 -0.93 16.28
C MET A 181 25.05 -1.28 15.34
N GLU A 182 25.73 -2.41 15.56
CA GLU A 182 26.80 -2.88 14.68
C GLU A 182 26.31 -3.12 13.24
N VAL A 183 25.09 -3.64 13.08
CA VAL A 183 24.47 -3.77 11.74
C VAL A 183 24.11 -2.40 11.17
N ALA A 184 23.60 -1.49 12.01
CA ALA A 184 23.17 -0.15 11.59
C ALA A 184 24.31 0.74 11.09
N ASP A 185 25.55 0.49 11.52
CA ASP A 185 26.74 1.19 10.99
C ASP A 185 26.86 1.05 9.46
N THR A 186 26.39 -0.07 8.91
CA THR A 186 26.36 -0.33 7.45
C THR A 186 24.96 -0.25 6.85
N ASP A 187 23.96 -0.70 7.60
CA ASP A 187 22.58 -0.84 7.15
C ASP A 187 21.60 -0.46 8.28
N PRO A 188 21.31 0.85 8.42
CA PRO A 188 20.46 1.36 9.48
C PRO A 188 19.07 0.72 9.53
N ILE A 189 18.48 0.43 8.37
CA ILE A 189 17.13 -0.14 8.31
C ILE A 189 17.12 -1.58 8.82
N ASN A 190 18.13 -2.39 8.51
CA ASN A 190 18.21 -3.75 9.02
C ASN A 190 18.48 -3.78 10.53
N GLY A 191 19.32 -2.87 11.07
CA GLY A 191 19.47 -2.71 12.51
C GLY A 191 18.15 -2.39 13.22
N LEU A 192 17.36 -1.46 12.67
CA LEU A 192 16.03 -1.13 13.19
C LEU A 192 15.04 -2.30 13.13
N ARG A 193 15.10 -3.11 12.06
CA ARG A 193 14.27 -4.33 11.91
C ARG A 193 14.65 -5.42 12.91
N MET A 194 15.92 -5.54 13.29
CA MET A 194 16.35 -6.47 14.33
C MET A 194 15.71 -6.11 15.68
N LEU A 195 15.72 -4.82 16.03
CA LEU A 195 15.05 -4.32 17.23
C LEU A 195 13.53 -4.54 17.16
N GLU A 196 12.91 -4.26 16.02
CA GLU A 196 11.47 -4.51 15.79
C GLU A 196 11.11 -5.99 16.04
N LYS A 197 11.88 -6.91 15.46
CA LYS A 197 11.70 -8.35 15.62
C LYS A 197 11.87 -8.80 17.07
N ALA A 198 12.86 -8.25 17.77
CA ALA A 198 13.09 -8.56 19.17
C ALA A 198 11.91 -8.10 20.05
N ILE A 199 11.46 -6.86 19.87
CA ILE A 199 10.32 -6.27 20.61
C ILE A 199 9.04 -7.09 20.39
N ASN A 200 8.81 -7.55 19.15
CA ASN A 200 7.61 -8.29 18.78
C ASN A 200 7.70 -9.81 19.08
N SER A 201 8.78 -10.28 19.71
CA SER A 201 8.99 -11.71 19.95
C SER A 201 8.16 -12.33 21.07
N GLY A 202 7.42 -11.52 21.86
CA GLY A 202 6.50 -11.99 22.90
C GLY A 202 7.12 -12.44 24.22
N ASP A 203 8.42 -12.74 24.24
CA ASP A 203 9.11 -13.33 25.41
C ASP A 203 9.89 -12.32 26.27
N LEU A 204 9.74 -11.02 26.00
CA LEU A 204 10.41 -9.96 26.76
C LEU A 204 9.49 -9.41 27.85
N ASP A 205 10.05 -9.14 29.02
CA ASP A 205 9.31 -8.42 30.06
C ASP A 205 9.08 -6.94 29.68
N ALA A 206 8.20 -6.25 30.41
CA ALA A 206 7.84 -4.86 30.12
C ALA A 206 9.04 -3.89 30.16
N LYS A 207 10.02 -4.12 31.04
CA LYS A 207 11.21 -3.28 31.20
C LYS A 207 12.20 -3.52 30.07
N GLN A 208 12.40 -4.77 29.69
CA GLN A 208 13.21 -5.19 28.55
C GLN A 208 12.64 -4.63 27.24
N SER A 209 11.34 -4.80 27.02
CA SER A 209 10.63 -4.25 25.85
C SER A 209 10.73 -2.72 25.79
N SER A 210 10.53 -2.03 26.92
CA SER A 210 10.69 -0.57 26.97
C SER A 210 12.12 -0.13 26.67
N THR A 211 13.13 -0.90 27.08
CA THR A 211 14.54 -0.59 26.81
C THR A 211 14.82 -0.68 25.31
N LEU A 212 14.42 -1.78 24.66
CA LEU A 212 14.59 -1.95 23.23
C LEU A 212 13.83 -0.89 22.41
N LYS A 213 12.61 -0.52 22.83
CA LYS A 213 11.85 0.57 22.18
C LYS A 213 12.58 1.91 22.27
N LYS A 214 13.24 2.21 23.40
CA LYS A 214 14.07 3.43 23.54
C LYS A 214 15.29 3.37 22.63
N SER A 215 16.00 2.24 22.59
CA SER A 215 17.14 2.04 21.68
C SER A 215 16.72 2.19 20.21
N GLN A 216 15.59 1.62 19.83
CA GLN A 216 15.05 1.71 18.47
C GLN A 216 14.72 3.16 18.09
N ARG A 217 14.08 3.93 18.98
CA ARG A 217 13.80 5.35 18.74
C ARG A 217 15.09 6.16 18.61
N ALA A 218 16.07 5.93 19.47
CA ALA A 218 17.37 6.62 19.39
C ALA A 218 18.08 6.33 18.06
N LEU A 219 18.13 5.07 17.66
CA LEU A 219 18.72 4.64 16.39
C LEU A 219 17.96 5.20 15.17
N PHE A 220 16.63 5.28 15.24
CA PHE A 220 15.86 5.87 14.16
C PHE A 220 16.16 7.37 14.02
N VAL A 221 16.22 8.11 15.13
CA VAL A 221 16.52 9.55 15.12
C VAL A 221 17.90 9.82 14.51
N SER A 222 18.91 8.99 14.76
CA SER A 222 20.26 9.18 14.21
C SER A 222 20.35 8.93 12.69
N HIS A 223 19.43 8.14 12.12
CA HIS A 223 19.44 7.77 10.69
C HIS A 223 18.17 8.19 9.93
N SER A 224 17.27 8.98 10.54
CA SER A 224 15.97 9.33 9.96
C SER A 224 16.11 10.11 8.64
N GLY A 225 17.18 10.90 8.52
CA GLY A 225 17.49 11.66 7.30
C GLY A 225 17.98 10.79 6.13
N THR A 226 18.43 9.56 6.38
CA THR A 226 18.96 8.66 5.34
C THR A 226 18.02 7.53 4.97
N ILE A 227 17.03 7.20 5.80
CA ILE A 227 16.09 6.11 5.56
C ILE A 227 14.85 6.63 4.81
N PRO A 228 14.62 6.24 3.54
CA PRO A 228 13.43 6.62 2.79
C PRO A 228 12.13 6.12 3.44
N VAL A 229 11.02 6.85 3.26
CA VAL A 229 9.71 6.47 3.83
C VAL A 229 9.27 5.06 3.39
N LYS A 230 9.53 4.67 2.13
CA LYS A 230 9.20 3.34 1.59
C LYS A 230 9.77 2.17 2.41
N GLN A 231 10.88 2.38 3.13
CA GLN A 231 11.51 1.34 3.94
C GLN A 231 10.96 1.26 5.38
N ARG A 232 10.27 2.31 5.86
CA ARG A 232 9.87 2.47 7.27
C ARG A 232 8.63 1.69 7.67
N ARG A 233 7.87 1.15 6.71
CA ARG A 233 6.62 0.42 6.95
C ARG A 233 6.75 -0.73 7.96
N SER A 234 7.90 -1.41 7.98
CA SER A 234 8.16 -2.51 8.91
C SER A 234 8.34 -2.05 10.37
N LEU A 235 8.58 -0.76 10.62
CA LEU A 235 8.97 -0.19 11.92
C LEU A 235 7.76 0.26 12.75
N ARG A 236 6.90 -0.69 13.13
CA ARG A 236 5.59 -0.40 13.76
C ARG A 236 5.72 0.19 15.16
N ASN A 237 6.77 -0.14 15.90
CA ASN A 237 6.95 0.34 17.27
C ASN A 237 7.34 1.83 17.36
N LEU A 238 7.73 2.48 16.26
CA LEU A 238 8.12 3.89 16.24
C LEU A 238 6.94 4.87 16.25
N SER A 239 5.71 4.40 15.99
CA SER A 239 4.50 5.25 15.94
C SER A 239 4.61 6.44 14.97
N LEU A 240 5.28 6.24 13.84
CA LEU A 240 5.43 7.25 12.79
C LEU A 240 4.08 7.53 12.11
N LYS A 241 3.84 8.78 11.71
CA LYS A 241 2.56 9.20 11.13
C LYS A 241 2.49 8.82 9.65
N PRO A 242 1.35 8.36 9.12
CA PRO A 242 1.16 8.26 7.68
C PRO A 242 0.89 9.65 7.08
N LEU A 243 1.50 9.90 5.93
CA LEU A 243 1.18 11.03 5.05
C LEU A 243 0.16 10.57 4.02
N ILE A 244 -0.99 11.24 3.98
CA ILE A 244 -2.10 10.89 3.08
C ILE A 244 -2.27 11.97 2.01
N MET A 245 -2.06 11.57 0.77
CA MET A 245 -2.32 12.35 -0.42
C MET A 245 -3.79 12.20 -0.82
N VAL A 246 -4.49 13.33 -0.95
CA VAL A 246 -5.94 13.34 -1.13
C VAL A 246 -6.29 13.55 -2.60
N ASP A 247 -7.02 12.60 -3.17
CA ASP A 247 -7.52 12.65 -4.55
C ASP A 247 -8.68 13.66 -4.72
N THR A 248 -8.88 14.18 -5.94
CA THR A 248 -9.92 15.14 -6.32
C THR A 248 -11.31 14.68 -5.88
N ASN A 249 -11.61 13.39 -6.06
CA ASN A 249 -12.92 12.82 -5.72
C ASN A 249 -13.26 12.97 -4.22
N ILE A 250 -12.26 12.86 -3.35
CA ILE A 250 -12.44 13.03 -1.89
C ILE A 250 -12.75 14.50 -1.56
N LEU A 251 -12.06 15.43 -2.21
CA LEU A 251 -12.29 16.87 -2.05
C LEU A 251 -13.68 17.29 -2.53
N ILE A 252 -14.11 16.78 -3.69
CA ILE A 252 -15.46 17.02 -4.23
C ILE A 252 -16.53 16.52 -3.25
N GLU A 253 -16.38 15.32 -2.71
CA GLU A 253 -17.34 14.79 -1.72
C GLU A 253 -17.38 15.63 -0.44
N ALA A 254 -16.22 16.05 0.06
CA ALA A 254 -16.15 16.90 1.24
C ALA A 254 -16.84 18.25 1.01
N LEU A 255 -16.69 18.85 -0.17
CA LEU A 255 -17.38 20.07 -0.56
C LEU A 255 -18.90 19.85 -0.70
N LYS A 256 -19.32 18.75 -1.36
CA LYS A 256 -20.74 18.41 -1.49
C LYS A 256 -21.39 18.26 -0.12
N ASP A 257 -20.71 17.60 0.82
CA ASP A 257 -21.18 17.43 2.19
C ASP A 257 -21.26 18.75 2.96
N ASP A 258 -20.29 19.66 2.77
CA ASP A 258 -20.32 20.99 3.38
C ASP A 258 -21.49 21.82 2.87
N LEU A 259 -21.69 21.89 1.54
CA LEU A 259 -22.78 22.63 0.92
C LEU A 259 -24.16 22.07 1.30
N LEU A 260 -24.33 20.75 1.34
CA LEU A 260 -25.62 20.15 1.73
C LEU A 260 -26.02 20.48 3.16
N LYS A 261 -25.07 20.63 4.08
CA LYS A 261 -25.37 21.04 5.47
C LYS A 261 -25.93 22.45 5.52
N GLU A 262 -25.42 23.34 4.69
CA GLU A 262 -25.85 24.74 4.64
C GLU A 262 -27.21 24.88 3.92
N LEU A 263 -27.45 24.05 2.89
CA LEU A 263 -28.71 24.06 2.15
C LEU A 263 -29.88 23.43 2.90
N SER A 264 -29.62 22.63 3.95
CA SER A 264 -30.66 21.90 4.69
C SER A 264 -31.15 22.71 5.89
N ALA A 265 -32.38 23.23 5.83
CA ALA A 265 -33.02 23.95 6.95
C ALA A 265 -33.23 23.07 8.20
N ASP A 266 -33.46 21.77 7.99
CA ASP A 266 -33.46 20.77 9.04
C ASP A 266 -32.05 20.19 9.18
N SER A 267 -31.33 20.62 10.21
CA SER A 267 -29.99 20.14 10.60
C SER A 267 -29.87 18.62 10.85
N LEU A 268 -30.92 17.82 10.62
CA LEU A 268 -31.04 16.40 10.98
C LEU A 268 -31.77 15.49 9.96
N GLY A 269 -32.28 15.99 8.82
CA GLY A 269 -33.39 15.32 8.11
C GLY A 269 -33.12 14.32 6.97
N SER A 270 -32.00 14.37 6.25
CA SER A 270 -31.79 13.46 5.09
C SER A 270 -30.35 13.00 4.86
N LEU A 271 -29.49 13.11 5.89
CA LEU A 271 -28.15 12.55 5.84
C LEU A 271 -28.20 11.01 5.88
N ASN A 272 -28.46 10.39 4.73
CA ASN A 272 -28.12 8.98 4.53
C ASN A 272 -26.62 8.83 4.81
N TRP A 273 -26.30 8.22 5.95
CA TRP A 273 -24.94 7.89 6.37
C TRP A 273 -24.42 6.78 5.44
N THR A 274 -23.86 7.17 4.30
CA THR A 274 -23.19 6.22 3.41
C THR A 274 -21.75 5.98 3.89
N VAL A 275 -21.23 4.79 3.61
CA VAL A 275 -19.81 4.44 3.84
C VAL A 275 -18.87 5.43 3.12
N GLU A 276 -19.35 6.01 2.01
CA GLU A 276 -18.64 7.04 1.25
C GLU A 276 -18.46 8.32 2.05
N ARG A 277 -19.54 8.86 2.64
CA ARG A 277 -19.46 10.05 3.51
C ARG A 277 -18.56 9.81 4.72
N ALA A 278 -18.59 8.61 5.30
CA ALA A 278 -17.75 8.31 6.45
C ALA A 278 -16.24 8.46 6.18
N PHE A 279 -15.77 8.33 4.93
CA PHE A 279 -14.33 8.29 4.64
C PHE A 279 -13.65 9.66 4.76
N HIS A 280 -14.14 10.70 4.08
CA HIS A 280 -13.52 12.02 4.14
C HIS A 280 -13.66 12.68 5.53
N TRP A 281 -14.75 12.38 6.26
CA TRP A 281 -14.89 12.75 7.67
C TRP A 281 -13.86 12.07 8.55
N MET A 282 -13.60 10.77 8.33
CA MET A 282 -12.57 10.05 9.07
C MET A 282 -11.18 10.63 8.81
N LEU A 283 -10.85 10.98 7.56
CA LEU A 283 -9.59 11.66 7.23
C LEU A 283 -9.43 12.96 8.03
N ARG A 284 -10.43 13.85 7.98
CA ARG A 284 -10.41 15.11 8.75
C ARG A 284 -10.28 14.87 10.25
N ARG A 285 -11.03 13.92 10.79
CA ARG A 285 -10.98 13.56 12.21
C ARG A 285 -9.59 13.08 12.62
N ARG A 286 -9.00 12.16 11.87
CA ARG A 286 -7.68 11.61 12.18
C ARG A 286 -6.57 12.66 12.06
N ALA A 287 -6.71 13.58 11.12
CA ALA A 287 -5.79 14.71 10.98
C ALA A 287 -5.92 15.67 12.18
N GLY A 288 -7.15 16.00 12.60
CA GLY A 288 -7.42 16.81 13.80
C GLY A 288 -6.94 16.14 15.11
N GLU A 289 -6.96 14.81 15.19
CA GLU A 289 -6.37 14.03 16.28
C GLU A 289 -4.82 13.97 16.21
N GLY A 290 -4.20 14.55 15.17
CA GLY A 290 -2.76 14.54 14.95
C GLY A 290 -2.19 13.16 14.59
N ARG A 291 -3.04 12.19 14.23
CA ARG A 291 -2.66 10.80 13.93
C ARG A 291 -2.16 10.61 12.51
N ILE A 292 -2.59 11.46 11.59
CA ILE A 292 -2.19 11.44 10.18
C ILE A 292 -1.81 12.84 9.73
N LEU A 293 -1.10 12.93 8.61
CA LEU A 293 -0.84 14.16 7.89
C LEU A 293 -1.63 14.13 6.58
N LEU A 294 -2.23 15.24 6.18
CA LEU A 294 -2.96 15.38 4.92
C LEU A 294 -2.20 16.31 3.98
N HIS A 295 -2.19 15.96 2.70
CA HIS A 295 -1.62 16.77 1.63
C HIS A 295 -2.50 16.69 0.40
N ILE A 296 -2.70 17.82 -0.28
CA ILE A 296 -3.38 17.86 -1.58
C ILE A 296 -2.33 17.92 -2.69
N PRO A 297 -2.18 16.85 -3.51
CA PRO A 297 -1.26 16.86 -4.64
C PRO A 297 -1.59 17.99 -5.62
N PRO A 298 -0.59 18.60 -6.30
CA PRO A 298 -0.83 19.67 -7.27
C PRO A 298 -1.83 19.29 -8.37
N ALA A 299 -1.76 18.07 -8.89
CA ALA A 299 -2.70 17.56 -9.90
C ALA A 299 -4.14 17.53 -9.37
N ALA A 300 -4.36 16.96 -8.18
CA ALA A 300 -5.66 16.92 -7.53
C ALA A 300 -6.20 18.32 -7.20
N ARG A 301 -5.31 19.22 -6.75
CA ARG A 301 -5.66 20.62 -6.49
C ARG A 301 -6.12 21.33 -7.75
N GLY A 302 -5.37 21.19 -8.84
CA GLY A 302 -5.70 21.79 -10.13
C GLY A 302 -7.04 21.29 -10.68
N GLU A 303 -7.27 19.98 -10.62
CA GLU A 303 -8.53 19.38 -11.07
C GLU A 303 -9.70 19.83 -10.18
N PHE A 304 -9.53 19.82 -8.86
CA PHE A 304 -10.54 20.29 -7.91
C PHE A 304 -10.93 21.74 -8.20
N MET A 305 -9.97 22.65 -8.33
CA MET A 305 -10.22 24.06 -8.65
C MET A 305 -10.93 24.24 -10.00
N HIS A 306 -10.58 23.45 -11.02
CA HIS A 306 -11.27 23.49 -12.31
C HIS A 306 -12.73 23.01 -12.22
N ARG A 307 -12.98 21.94 -11.45
CA ARG A 307 -14.30 21.37 -11.22
C ARG A 307 -15.20 22.38 -10.48
N VAL A 308 -14.68 23.09 -9.48
CA VAL A 308 -15.44 24.00 -8.60
C VAL A 308 -15.41 25.47 -9.03
N LYS A 309 -15.06 25.75 -10.29
CA LYS A 309 -14.85 27.11 -10.81
C LYS A 309 -16.05 28.06 -10.71
N ASN A 310 -17.28 27.56 -10.63
CA ASN A 310 -18.49 28.35 -10.45
C ASN A 310 -19.66 27.49 -9.90
N PRO A 311 -20.69 28.12 -9.31
CA PRO A 311 -21.85 27.42 -8.74
C PRO A 311 -22.55 26.47 -9.70
N ASP A 312 -22.73 26.84 -10.97
CA ASP A 312 -23.37 25.97 -11.96
C ASP A 312 -22.57 24.68 -12.22
N SER A 313 -21.25 24.78 -12.22
CA SER A 313 -20.36 23.62 -12.35
C SER A 313 -20.52 22.67 -11.17
N VAL A 314 -20.58 23.21 -9.95
CA VAL A 314 -20.75 22.43 -8.72
C VAL A 314 -22.15 21.82 -8.64
N LEU A 315 -23.20 22.56 -9.02
CA LEU A 315 -24.58 22.06 -9.06
C LEU A 315 -24.70 20.82 -9.94
N ARG A 316 -24.02 20.79 -11.10
CA ARG A 316 -23.99 19.62 -11.99
C ARG A 316 -23.38 18.36 -11.36
N MET A 317 -22.57 18.49 -10.30
CA MET A 317 -21.99 17.34 -9.59
C MET A 317 -22.98 16.67 -8.63
N PHE A 318 -24.14 17.28 -8.40
CA PHE A 318 -25.24 16.71 -7.61
C PHE A 318 -26.25 15.96 -8.49
N SER A 319 -25.81 15.30 -9.57
CA SER A 319 -26.69 14.57 -10.51
C SER A 319 -27.65 13.59 -9.83
N ASP A 320 -27.23 13.03 -8.69
CA ASP A 320 -27.96 11.98 -7.97
C ASP A 320 -28.64 12.51 -6.69
N THR A 321 -28.71 13.83 -6.51
CA THR A 321 -29.27 14.47 -5.32
C THR A 321 -30.20 15.60 -5.75
N TYR A 322 -31.45 15.57 -5.27
CA TYR A 322 -32.36 16.67 -5.52
C TYR A 322 -31.89 17.93 -4.79
N ILE A 323 -31.69 19.01 -5.53
CA ILE A 323 -31.38 20.34 -5.01
C ILE A 323 -32.40 21.31 -5.59
N ASP A 324 -33.07 22.06 -4.72
CA ASP A 324 -33.91 23.17 -5.15
C ASP A 324 -33.03 24.27 -5.76
N LYS A 325 -33.25 24.55 -7.05
CA LYS A 325 -32.47 25.52 -7.81
C LYS A 325 -32.67 26.96 -7.33
N ALA A 326 -33.85 27.31 -6.83
CA ALA A 326 -34.10 28.66 -6.32
C ALA A 326 -33.28 28.89 -5.04
N ILE A 327 -33.34 27.92 -4.12
CA ILE A 327 -32.56 27.93 -2.89
C ILE A 327 -31.05 27.93 -3.18
N TRP A 328 -30.61 27.12 -4.16
CA TRP A 328 -29.21 27.09 -4.58
C TRP A 328 -28.72 28.45 -5.08
N SER A 329 -29.45 29.08 -6.01
CA SER A 329 -29.05 30.36 -6.58
C SER A 329 -29.07 31.51 -5.56
N GLU A 330 -29.88 31.41 -4.52
CA GLU A 330 -29.92 32.37 -3.42
C GLU A 330 -28.71 32.21 -2.47
N MET A 331 -28.39 30.98 -2.07
CA MET A 331 -27.35 30.73 -1.05
C MET A 331 -25.94 30.55 -1.61
N VAL A 332 -25.79 29.88 -2.76
CA VAL A 332 -24.49 29.47 -3.31
C VAL A 332 -24.07 30.41 -4.44
N ASN A 333 -23.66 31.62 -4.08
CA ASN A 333 -22.99 32.54 -4.99
C ASN A 333 -21.46 32.28 -5.06
N ASP A 334 -20.76 32.93 -5.99
CA ASP A 334 -19.32 32.72 -6.21
C ASP A 334 -18.48 32.97 -4.95
N ALA A 335 -18.79 34.02 -4.18
CA ALA A 335 -18.04 34.37 -2.97
C ALA A 335 -18.21 33.31 -1.88
N PHE A 336 -19.45 32.88 -1.64
CA PHE A 336 -19.76 31.80 -0.70
C PHE A 336 -19.06 30.50 -1.10
N LEU A 337 -19.14 30.13 -2.38
CA LEU A 337 -18.50 28.93 -2.90
C LEU A 337 -16.98 28.97 -2.71
N MET A 338 -16.32 30.10 -3.05
CA MET A 338 -14.87 30.26 -2.87
C MET A 338 -14.46 30.12 -1.40
N GLN A 339 -15.23 30.71 -0.47
CA GLN A 339 -14.99 30.57 0.97
C GLN A 339 -15.04 29.09 1.41
N ARG A 340 -16.03 28.32 0.93
CA ARG A 340 -16.13 26.89 1.25
C ARG A 340 -15.00 26.08 0.63
N VAL A 341 -14.64 26.36 -0.62
CA VAL A 341 -13.52 25.72 -1.31
C VAL A 341 -12.20 25.95 -0.57
N GLU A 342 -11.94 27.18 -0.11
CA GLU A 342 -10.74 27.49 0.68
C GLU A 342 -10.72 26.75 2.01
N SER A 343 -11.87 26.71 2.72
CA SER A 343 -12.00 25.97 3.98
C SER A 343 -11.72 24.47 3.80
N ILE A 344 -12.23 23.87 2.71
CA ILE A 344 -11.93 22.47 2.37
C ILE A 344 -10.44 22.28 2.08
N CYS A 345 -9.82 23.14 1.26
CA CYS A 345 -8.39 23.04 0.98
C CYS A 345 -7.55 23.10 2.27
N GLN A 346 -7.84 24.05 3.16
CA GLN A 346 -7.14 24.17 4.45
C GLN A 346 -7.34 22.94 5.34
N ALA A 347 -8.54 22.34 5.34
CA ALA A 347 -8.83 21.15 6.15
C ALA A 347 -8.12 19.88 5.67
N PHE A 348 -7.72 19.81 4.40
CA PHE A 348 -7.05 18.65 3.78
C PHE A 348 -5.58 18.89 3.45
N ASP A 349 -4.99 20.01 3.88
CA ASP A 349 -3.59 20.33 3.62
C ASP A 349 -2.88 20.70 4.94
N SER A 350 -2.65 19.69 5.77
CA SER A 350 -1.99 19.83 7.07
C SER A 350 -0.47 19.63 7.00
N TRP A 351 0.07 19.39 5.82
CA TRP A 351 1.48 19.14 5.56
C TRP A 351 1.90 19.79 4.25
N SER A 352 3.04 20.48 4.29
CA SER A 352 3.65 21.13 3.13
C SER A 352 4.96 20.44 2.79
N GLN A 353 5.17 20.17 1.50
CA GLN A 353 6.40 19.59 1.01
C GLN A 353 7.60 20.54 1.22
N PRO A 354 8.74 20.05 1.75
CA PRO A 354 9.97 20.83 1.76
C PRO A 354 10.42 21.17 0.33
N ILE A 355 10.89 22.40 0.10
CA ILE A 355 11.27 22.97 -1.22
C ILE A 355 12.32 22.13 -1.99
N ARG A 356 13.01 21.19 -1.32
CA ARG A 356 14.02 20.32 -1.92
C ARG A 356 13.61 18.86 -1.85
N VAL A 357 13.04 18.38 -2.93
CA VAL A 357 12.93 16.94 -3.19
C VAL A 357 13.36 16.68 -4.64
N SER A 358 14.67 16.60 -4.84
CA SER A 358 15.26 16.01 -6.04
C SER A 358 15.14 14.49 -5.88
N GLY A 359 14.01 13.93 -6.30
CA GLY A 359 13.81 12.48 -6.33
C GLY A 359 14.60 11.83 -7.46
N GLU A 360 14.83 10.52 -7.36
CA GLU A 360 15.20 9.70 -8.51
C GLU A 360 14.13 9.82 -9.60
N GLU A 361 14.52 9.70 -10.86
CA GLU A 361 13.56 9.61 -11.96
C GLU A 361 12.75 8.32 -11.78
N ILE A 362 11.44 8.48 -11.54
CA ILE A 362 10.53 7.35 -11.31
C ILE A 362 9.98 6.91 -12.65
N ASP A 363 10.40 5.73 -13.10
CA ASP A 363 9.78 5.09 -14.26
C ASP A 363 8.44 4.46 -13.86
N LEU A 364 7.35 5.05 -14.36
CA LEU A 364 5.99 4.54 -14.22
C LEU A 364 5.53 3.79 -15.47
N GLU A 365 6.20 3.93 -16.61
CA GLU A 365 5.72 3.40 -17.88
C GLU A 365 5.77 1.88 -17.93
N ASP A 366 6.90 1.28 -17.54
CA ASP A 366 7.07 -0.16 -17.51
C ASP A 366 6.10 -0.83 -16.52
N PHE A 367 5.82 -0.17 -15.39
CA PHE A 367 4.79 -0.61 -14.45
C PHE A 367 3.40 -0.65 -15.08
N LEU A 368 3.00 0.43 -15.76
CA LEU A 368 1.68 0.53 -16.39
C LEU A 368 1.52 -0.51 -17.50
N LEU A 369 2.57 -0.73 -18.31
CA LEU A 369 2.62 -1.77 -19.33
C LEU A 369 2.51 -3.18 -18.73
N GLY A 370 3.19 -3.43 -17.60
CA GLY A 370 3.11 -4.69 -16.86
C GLY A 370 1.71 -4.99 -16.30
N HIS A 371 0.91 -3.95 -16.07
CA HIS A 371 -0.45 -4.05 -15.52
C HIS A 371 -1.56 -3.79 -16.55
N ARG A 372 -1.23 -3.77 -17.86
CA ARG A 372 -2.15 -3.41 -18.96
C ARG A 372 -3.47 -4.18 -18.96
N GLU A 373 -3.47 -5.45 -18.58
CA GLU A 373 -4.68 -6.28 -18.59
C GLU A 373 -5.74 -5.77 -17.62
N VAL A 374 -5.32 -5.28 -16.45
CA VAL A 374 -6.22 -4.66 -15.46
C VAL A 374 -6.79 -3.36 -16.01
N PHE A 375 -5.92 -2.51 -16.55
CA PHE A 375 -6.28 -1.21 -17.09
C PHE A 375 -7.24 -1.31 -18.29
N GLN A 376 -7.05 -2.30 -19.17
CA GLN A 376 -7.97 -2.58 -20.28
C GLN A 376 -9.36 -2.98 -19.79
N GLN A 377 -9.45 -3.82 -18.75
CA GLN A 377 -10.74 -4.20 -18.18
C GLN A 377 -11.47 -3.03 -17.50
N VAL A 378 -10.72 -2.16 -16.81
CA VAL A 378 -11.28 -0.93 -16.22
C VAL A 378 -11.83 -0.01 -17.33
N ASP A 379 -11.07 0.19 -18.40
CA ASP A 379 -11.49 0.97 -19.56
C ASP A 379 -12.77 0.43 -20.20
N GLU A 380 -12.82 -0.88 -20.47
CA GLU A 380 -14.02 -1.54 -21.00
C GLU A 380 -15.24 -1.31 -20.11
N GLN A 381 -15.08 -1.37 -18.79
CA GLN A 381 -16.15 -1.10 -17.83
C GLN A 381 -16.57 0.38 -17.84
N LYS A 382 -15.62 1.32 -17.81
CA LYS A 382 -15.89 2.77 -17.87
C LYS A 382 -16.67 3.13 -19.15
N ARG A 383 -16.33 2.52 -20.30
CA ARG A 383 -17.05 2.70 -21.58
C ARG A 383 -18.45 2.12 -21.59
N ARG A 384 -18.66 0.93 -21.03
CA ARG A 384 -20.01 0.35 -20.89
C ARG A 384 -20.93 1.24 -20.04
N GLY A 385 -20.36 1.99 -19.10
CA GLY A 385 -21.06 3.00 -18.30
C GLY A 385 -21.28 4.34 -19.00
N GLY A 386 -20.95 4.48 -20.29
CA GLY A 386 -21.14 5.72 -21.06
C GLY A 386 -20.09 6.79 -20.80
N LYS A 387 -18.99 6.48 -20.12
CA LYS A 387 -17.83 7.39 -19.98
C LYS A 387 -16.89 7.18 -21.16
N THR A 388 -16.33 8.27 -21.69
CA THR A 388 -15.23 8.24 -22.68
C THR A 388 -14.00 8.78 -22.00
N PRO A 389 -13.23 7.94 -21.28
CA PRO A 389 -12.16 8.48 -20.44
C PRO A 389 -10.98 8.92 -21.29
N MET A 390 -10.24 9.92 -20.81
CA MET A 390 -9.08 10.42 -21.53
C MET A 390 -7.93 9.41 -21.40
N ARG A 391 -7.13 9.25 -22.44
CA ARG A 391 -6.06 8.24 -22.49
C ARG A 391 -4.69 8.88 -22.43
N THR A 392 -3.75 8.15 -21.85
CA THR A 392 -2.33 8.44 -22.01
C THR A 392 -1.78 7.49 -23.07
N SER A 393 -1.11 8.03 -24.09
CA SER A 393 -0.34 7.18 -25.02
C SER A 393 1.05 6.92 -24.43
N ILE A 394 1.37 5.65 -24.19
CA ILE A 394 2.66 5.18 -23.70
C ILE A 394 3.21 4.22 -24.76
N ARG A 395 4.37 4.55 -25.35
CA ARG A 395 5.02 3.76 -26.42
C ARG A 395 4.09 3.38 -27.59
N GLY A 396 3.13 4.26 -27.92
CA GLY A 396 2.15 4.05 -29.00
C GLY A 396 0.93 3.19 -28.60
N GLU A 397 0.88 2.70 -27.36
CA GLU A 397 -0.29 2.06 -26.78
C GLU A 397 -1.09 3.07 -25.96
N ASP A 398 -2.39 3.11 -26.18
CA ASP A 398 -3.31 3.89 -25.36
C ASP A 398 -3.60 3.14 -24.05
N ILE A 399 -3.05 3.63 -22.94
CA ILE A 399 -3.08 2.96 -21.63
C ILE A 399 -3.67 3.92 -20.57
N TYR A 400 -4.34 3.33 -19.58
CA TYR A 400 -4.77 3.99 -18.35
C TYR A 400 -3.68 3.92 -17.29
N PRO A 401 -3.53 4.94 -16.42
CA PRO A 401 -4.55 5.93 -16.08
C PRO A 401 -4.41 7.31 -16.75
N GLU A 402 -5.34 8.21 -16.44
CA GLU A 402 -5.33 9.60 -16.92
C GLU A 402 -4.08 10.36 -16.43
N LYS A 403 -3.71 11.44 -17.11
CA LYS A 403 -2.52 12.23 -16.74
C LYS A 403 -2.57 12.67 -15.26
N GLY A 404 -3.72 13.13 -14.77
CA GLY A 404 -3.86 13.55 -13.38
C GLY A 404 -3.55 12.43 -12.38
N ASP A 405 -4.04 11.22 -12.63
CA ASP A 405 -3.78 10.05 -11.80
C ASP A 405 -2.30 9.64 -11.85
N ARG A 406 -1.68 9.69 -13.05
CA ARG A 406 -0.24 9.43 -13.21
C ARG A 406 0.60 10.42 -12.42
N ASP A 407 0.25 11.70 -12.48
CA ASP A 407 0.93 12.76 -11.74
C ASP A 407 0.83 12.50 -10.22
N ILE A 408 -0.33 12.08 -9.71
CA ILE A 408 -0.50 11.67 -8.30
C ILE A 408 0.35 10.43 -7.95
N MET A 409 0.41 9.43 -8.83
CA MET A 409 1.26 8.24 -8.62
C MET A 409 2.74 8.59 -8.55
N LEU A 410 3.21 9.47 -9.45
CA LEU A 410 4.60 9.94 -9.48
C LEU A 410 4.94 10.74 -8.22
N ASP A 411 4.07 11.68 -7.82
CA ASP A 411 4.24 12.46 -6.60
C ASP A 411 4.31 11.54 -5.36
N ALA A 412 3.43 10.54 -5.28
CA ALA A 412 3.40 9.59 -4.16
C ALA A 412 4.66 8.73 -4.10
N ALA A 413 5.14 8.24 -5.25
CA ALA A 413 6.38 7.49 -5.37
C ALA A 413 7.62 8.34 -5.01
N ALA A 414 7.62 9.62 -5.41
CA ALA A 414 8.67 10.57 -5.08
C ALA A 414 8.74 10.80 -3.57
N LEU A 415 7.60 11.08 -2.94
CA LEU A 415 7.53 11.25 -1.49
C LEU A 415 7.96 9.97 -0.74
N ALA A 416 7.51 8.80 -1.20
CA ALA A 416 7.88 7.52 -0.59
C ALA A 416 9.39 7.24 -0.70
N SER A 417 10.04 7.69 -1.77
CA SER A 417 11.49 7.52 -1.96
C SER A 417 12.35 8.51 -1.17
N THR A 418 11.74 9.40 -0.39
CA THR A 418 12.46 10.46 0.34
C THR A 418 12.41 10.27 1.84
N SER A 419 13.33 10.91 2.54
CA SER A 419 13.43 10.86 4.00
C SER A 419 12.65 12.01 4.64
N ILE A 420 11.35 11.84 4.84
CA ILE A 420 10.48 12.86 5.44
C ILE A 420 10.47 12.70 6.97
N SER A 421 10.68 13.76 7.75
CA SER A 421 10.65 13.65 9.23
C SER A 421 9.31 13.12 9.73
N ASP A 422 9.36 12.22 10.72
CA ASP A 422 8.19 11.68 11.45
C ASP A 422 7.12 10.95 10.60
N VAL A 423 7.39 10.73 9.30
CA VAL A 423 6.50 10.01 8.39
C VAL A 423 6.91 8.54 8.27
N GLY A 424 5.95 7.64 8.47
CA GLY A 424 6.15 6.19 8.42
C GLY A 424 5.72 5.53 7.12
N SER A 425 4.81 6.17 6.38
CA SER A 425 4.29 5.68 5.10
C SER A 425 3.64 6.82 4.30
N VAL A 426 3.66 6.70 2.98
CA VAL A 426 2.84 7.52 2.07
C VAL A 426 1.64 6.70 1.62
N LEU A 427 0.45 7.29 1.67
CA LEU A 427 -0.80 6.67 1.24
C LEU A 427 -1.57 7.62 0.30
N VAL A 428 -2.17 7.10 -0.77
CA VAL A 428 -3.11 7.84 -1.60
C VAL A 428 -4.54 7.50 -1.17
N ALA A 429 -5.31 8.52 -0.79
CA ALA A 429 -6.72 8.41 -0.49
C ALA A 429 -7.55 8.62 -1.76
N THR A 430 -7.98 7.51 -2.36
CA THR A 430 -8.76 7.51 -3.61
C THR A 430 -9.71 6.32 -3.67
N ARG A 431 -10.81 6.51 -4.40
CA ARG A 431 -11.74 5.43 -4.75
C ARG A 431 -11.55 4.90 -6.16
N ASP A 432 -10.67 5.51 -6.96
CA ASP A 432 -10.51 5.12 -8.35
C ASP A 432 -9.93 3.71 -8.47
N SER A 433 -10.52 2.93 -9.37
CA SER A 433 -10.07 1.60 -9.76
C SER A 433 -8.62 1.59 -10.21
N ASP A 434 -8.19 2.70 -10.84
CA ASP A 434 -6.88 2.88 -11.42
C ASP A 434 -5.76 2.74 -10.37
N PHE A 435 -6.06 3.09 -9.12
CA PHE A 435 -5.18 2.86 -7.97
C PHE A 435 -5.55 1.58 -7.22
N ARG A 436 -6.84 1.36 -6.96
CA ARG A 436 -7.29 0.33 -6.00
C ARG A 436 -6.97 -1.08 -6.46
N LEU A 437 -7.10 -1.37 -7.75
CA LEU A 437 -6.87 -2.71 -8.30
C LEU A 437 -5.38 -3.08 -8.23
N VAL A 438 -4.48 -2.14 -8.51
CA VAL A 438 -3.01 -2.36 -8.48
C VAL A 438 -2.33 -1.89 -7.19
N SER A 439 -3.10 -1.52 -6.17
CA SER A 439 -2.61 -0.91 -4.92
C SER A 439 -1.48 -1.64 -4.17
N ARG A 440 -1.34 -2.96 -4.33
CA ARG A 440 -0.22 -3.69 -3.70
C ARG A 440 1.02 -3.70 -4.57
N ALA A 441 0.87 -3.67 -5.88
CA ALA A 441 1.98 -3.52 -6.81
C ALA A 441 2.60 -2.13 -6.64
N LEU A 442 1.78 -1.07 -6.57
CA LEU A 442 2.24 0.28 -6.23
C LEU A 442 3.01 0.33 -4.90
N GLU A 443 2.51 -0.37 -3.88
CA GLU A 443 3.14 -0.40 -2.55
C GLU A 443 4.45 -1.20 -2.52
N GLU A 444 4.57 -2.28 -3.27
CA GLU A 444 5.80 -3.07 -3.34
C GLU A 444 6.87 -2.42 -4.21
N GLU A 445 6.48 -1.78 -5.32
CA GLU A 445 7.41 -1.23 -6.32
C GLU A 445 7.84 0.19 -5.99
N TYR A 446 6.89 1.05 -5.60
CA TYR A 446 7.14 2.47 -5.32
C TYR A 446 7.06 2.83 -3.84
N GLY A 447 6.56 1.93 -2.98
CA GLY A 447 6.57 2.12 -1.53
C GLY A 447 5.43 2.98 -0.96
N PHE A 448 4.42 3.31 -1.77
CA PHE A 448 3.22 4.02 -1.31
C PHE A 448 1.98 3.13 -1.36
N GLY A 449 1.11 3.26 -0.36
CA GLY A 449 -0.13 2.49 -0.29
C GLY A 449 -1.35 3.26 -0.85
N VAL A 450 -2.48 2.57 -0.92
CA VAL A 450 -3.77 3.16 -1.30
C VAL A 450 -4.81 2.86 -0.21
N VAL A 451 -5.64 3.85 0.12
CA VAL A 451 -6.79 3.71 1.03
C VAL A 451 -8.04 4.28 0.35
N GLY A 452 -9.12 3.50 0.28
CA GLY A 452 -10.37 3.90 -0.37
C GLY A 452 -11.58 3.99 0.55
N ASP A 453 -11.44 3.62 1.82
CA ASP A 453 -12.50 3.69 2.81
C ASP A 453 -11.97 3.81 4.25
N ALA A 454 -12.87 4.11 5.19
CA ALA A 454 -12.53 4.32 6.59
C ALA A 454 -11.99 3.05 7.28
N GLN A 455 -12.37 1.86 6.82
CA GLN A 455 -11.87 0.61 7.39
C GLN A 455 -10.39 0.43 6.99
N GLN A 456 -10.08 0.57 5.71
CA GLN A 456 -8.72 0.52 5.20
C GLN A 456 -7.83 1.59 5.83
N LEU A 457 -8.36 2.79 6.07
CA LEU A 457 -7.63 3.83 6.79
C LEU A 457 -7.31 3.40 8.23
N ASN A 458 -8.28 2.87 8.96
CA ASN A 458 -8.06 2.42 10.34
C ASN A 458 -7.03 1.28 10.40
N ASP A 459 -7.08 0.32 9.48
CA ASP A 459 -6.09 -0.78 9.40
C ASP A 459 -4.66 -0.29 9.11
N ARG A 460 -4.49 0.95 8.64
CA ARG A 460 -3.20 1.57 8.32
C ARG A 460 -2.72 2.59 9.36
N VAL A 461 -3.61 3.06 10.22
CA VAL A 461 -3.36 4.13 11.21
C VAL A 461 -3.33 3.58 12.64
N LEU A 462 -4.06 2.49 12.92
CA LEU A 462 -4.06 1.74 14.17
C LEU A 462 -3.07 0.58 14.09
#